data_AF-A0A9D4VMT9-F1
#
_entry.id   AF-A0A9D4VMT9-F1
#
_cell.length_a   1.000
_cell.length_b   1.000
_cell.length_c   1.000
_cell.angle_alpha   90.00
_cell.angle_beta   90.00
_cell.angle_gamma   90.00
#
_symmetry.space_group_name_H-M   'P 1'
#
loop_
_entity.id
_entity.type
_entity.pdbx_description
1 polymer ?
#
loop_
_entity_poly.entity_id
_entity_poly.type
_entity_poly.pdbx_seq_one_letter_code
_entity_poly.pdbx_strand_id
1 'polypeptide(L)'
;MNSSSLLRPSPPPLLFHRNRFVISSSSRNQSYIPKLEPFSRSKIDRVAKSLPIIEKSEKDLSDYCSTLEGDECYSCWQAYFELKDLQKESPRGDIERLIIQIGGVKSLIGCLHGIAAIHKSKKNGSNLGMEIESEDEQNRCPRPDGLPKSAEEMMEEEEAKMPDSSYTKLYRSMGKSPAWYSEVPDHETD
;
A
#
# COMPACT_ATOMS: atom_id res chain seq x y z
N MET A 1 60.01 -25.92 -67.72
CA MET A 1 60.08 -24.51 -67.29
C MET A 1 59.33 -23.69 -68.33
N ASN A 2 58.52 -22.74 -67.86
CA ASN A 2 57.75 -21.73 -68.61
C ASN A 2 56.28 -22.10 -68.88
N SER A 3 55.44 -21.57 -67.99
CA SER A 3 53.98 -21.56 -68.01
C SER A 3 53.40 -20.61 -69.05
N SER A 4 52.24 -20.96 -69.62
CA SER A 4 51.04 -20.10 -69.71
C SER A 4 49.94 -20.82 -70.48
N SER A 5 48.95 -21.33 -69.73
CA SER A 5 47.68 -21.86 -70.25
C SER A 5 46.57 -20.83 -70.05
N LEU A 6 45.71 -20.72 -71.04
CA LEU A 6 44.63 -19.75 -71.19
C LEU A 6 43.39 -20.05 -70.31
N LEU A 7 42.57 -19.00 -70.13
CA LEU A 7 41.09 -18.95 -70.06
C LEU A 7 40.35 -18.68 -68.71
N ARG A 8 39.65 -17.53 -68.77
CA ARG A 8 38.28 -17.19 -68.31
C ARG A 8 38.04 -16.60 -66.90
N PRO A 9 36.97 -15.78 -66.76
CA PRO A 9 36.92 -14.64 -65.85
C PRO A 9 36.07 -14.89 -64.61
N SER A 10 36.42 -14.22 -63.52
CA SER A 10 35.63 -14.11 -62.28
C SER A 10 34.98 -12.72 -62.21
N PRO A 11 33.71 -12.60 -61.77
CA PRO A 11 33.04 -11.31 -61.64
C PRO A 11 33.64 -10.47 -60.50
N PRO A 12 33.50 -9.12 -60.55
CA PRO A 12 33.96 -8.24 -59.49
C PRO A 12 33.08 -8.34 -58.22
N PRO A 13 33.64 -8.02 -57.05
CA PRO A 13 32.93 -8.09 -55.78
C PRO A 13 31.83 -7.03 -55.68
N LEU A 14 30.71 -7.42 -55.06
CA LEU A 14 29.61 -6.55 -54.70
C LEU A 14 30.09 -5.49 -53.69
N LEU A 15 30.32 -4.27 -54.16
CA LEU A 15 30.50 -3.11 -53.30
C LEU A 15 29.15 -2.75 -52.68
N PHE A 16 29.05 -2.91 -51.37
CA PHE A 16 28.01 -2.31 -50.54
C PHE A 16 27.94 -0.80 -50.83
N HIS A 17 26.94 -0.39 -51.61
CA HIS A 17 26.58 1.01 -51.76
C HIS A 17 26.01 1.49 -50.43
N ARG A 18 26.88 2.06 -49.61
CA ARG A 18 26.51 2.85 -48.44
C ARG A 18 25.82 4.11 -48.96
N ASN A 19 24.50 4.05 -49.12
CA ASN A 19 23.67 5.21 -49.43
C ASN A 19 23.79 6.21 -48.28
N ARG A 20 24.74 7.14 -48.40
CA ARG A 20 24.66 8.44 -47.72
C ARG A 20 23.55 9.20 -48.41
N PHE A 21 22.34 9.13 -47.86
CA PHE A 21 21.33 10.12 -48.14
C PHE A 21 21.84 11.47 -47.63
N VAL A 22 22.45 12.25 -48.52
CA VAL A 22 22.64 13.68 -48.29
C VAL A 22 21.25 14.30 -48.40
N ILE A 23 20.62 14.55 -47.25
CA ILE A 23 19.40 15.33 -47.18
C ILE A 23 19.80 16.76 -47.55
N SER A 24 19.58 17.12 -48.82
CA SER A 24 19.69 18.50 -49.29
C SER A 24 18.46 19.25 -48.77
N SER A 25 18.62 19.94 -47.65
CA SER A 25 17.60 20.84 -47.12
C SER A 25 17.49 22.04 -48.06
N SER A 26 16.57 21.98 -49.01
CA SER A 26 16.15 23.16 -49.76
C SER A 26 15.51 24.13 -48.77
N SER A 27 16.25 25.16 -48.37
CA SER A 27 15.74 26.32 -47.64
C SER A 27 14.79 27.08 -48.57
N ARG A 28 13.55 26.61 -48.66
CA ARG A 28 12.47 27.40 -49.23
C ARG A 28 12.00 28.34 -48.13
N ASN A 29 12.17 29.63 -48.38
CA ASN A 29 11.60 30.74 -47.62
C ASN A 29 10.09 30.48 -47.42
N GLN A 30 9.73 29.89 -46.28
CA GLN A 30 8.35 29.65 -45.90
C GLN A 30 7.97 30.73 -44.90
N SER A 31 7.13 31.65 -45.36
CA SER A 31 6.40 32.62 -44.56
C SER A 31 5.87 31.95 -43.29
N TYR A 32 6.40 32.40 -42.14
CA TYR A 32 5.99 32.11 -40.77
C TYR A 32 5.06 30.88 -40.61
N ILE A 33 5.64 29.68 -40.63
CA ILE A 33 4.95 28.50 -40.11
C ILE A 33 5.02 28.60 -38.59
N PRO A 34 3.88 28.73 -37.88
CA PRO A 34 3.88 28.65 -36.42
C PRO A 34 4.46 27.30 -36.04
N LYS A 35 5.60 27.29 -35.33
CA LYS A 35 6.24 26.05 -34.89
C LYS A 35 5.27 25.33 -33.95
N LEU A 36 4.62 24.29 -34.47
CA LEU A 36 3.81 23.40 -33.66
C LEU A 36 4.75 22.61 -32.76
N GLU A 37 4.36 22.51 -31.50
CA GLU A 37 5.02 21.66 -30.51
C GLU A 37 5.16 20.22 -31.05
N PRO A 38 6.30 19.54 -30.83
CA PRO A 38 6.51 18.17 -31.29
C PRO A 38 5.37 17.24 -30.85
N PHE A 39 4.85 16.42 -31.77
CA PHE A 39 3.81 15.43 -31.46
C PHE A 39 4.26 14.35 -30.46
N SER A 40 5.57 14.24 -30.20
CA SER A 40 6.15 13.38 -29.17
C SER A 40 6.09 14.02 -27.78
N ARG A 41 4.92 14.54 -27.38
CA ARG A 41 4.67 14.73 -25.95
C ARG A 41 4.46 13.36 -25.33
N SER A 42 5.22 13.01 -24.30
CA SER A 42 4.93 11.83 -23.50
C SER A 42 3.49 11.95 -23.00
N LYS A 43 2.74 10.83 -22.88
CA LYS A 43 1.37 10.85 -22.35
C LYS A 43 1.29 11.58 -20.99
N ILE A 44 2.41 11.63 -20.28
CA ILE A 44 2.64 12.26 -18.99
C ILE A 44 2.68 13.79 -19.10
N ASP A 45 3.21 14.36 -20.19
CA ASP A 45 3.32 15.82 -20.37
C ASP A 45 1.97 16.51 -20.67
N ARG A 46 0.98 15.75 -21.18
CA ARG A 46 -0.42 16.24 -21.23
C ARG A 46 -1.08 16.22 -19.85
N VAL A 47 -0.64 15.31 -18.99
CA VAL A 47 -1.08 15.18 -17.59
C VAL A 47 -0.39 16.21 -16.69
N ALA A 48 0.77 16.74 -17.10
CA ALA A 48 1.53 17.79 -16.41
C ALA A 48 0.85 19.18 -16.37
N LYS A 49 -0.38 19.31 -16.86
CA LYS A 49 -1.32 20.35 -16.38
C LYS A 49 -1.90 20.04 -14.99
N SER A 50 -1.48 18.95 -14.35
CA SER A 50 -1.21 18.58 -12.94
C SER A 50 -1.88 19.26 -11.73
N LEU A 51 -2.83 20.16 -11.90
CA LEU A 51 -3.69 20.64 -10.82
C LEU A 51 -5.13 20.05 -10.84
N PRO A 52 -5.72 19.63 -11.99
CA PRO A 52 -7.13 19.25 -12.01
C PRO A 52 -7.39 17.78 -11.67
N ILE A 53 -6.40 16.91 -11.49
CA ILE A 53 -6.69 15.47 -11.25
C ILE A 53 -7.32 15.26 -9.88
N ILE A 54 -6.77 15.88 -8.83
CA ILE A 54 -7.31 15.77 -7.47
C ILE A 54 -8.70 16.42 -7.43
N GLU A 55 -8.83 17.64 -7.95
CA GLU A 55 -10.09 18.37 -8.00
C GLU A 55 -11.17 17.62 -8.81
N LYS A 56 -10.78 17.01 -9.94
CA LYS A 56 -11.68 16.14 -10.71
C LYS A 56 -12.10 14.92 -9.90
N SER A 57 -11.17 14.25 -9.23
CA SER A 57 -11.51 13.06 -8.42
C SER A 57 -12.41 13.41 -7.24
N GLU A 58 -12.22 14.58 -6.64
CA GLU A 58 -13.06 15.11 -5.58
C GLU A 58 -14.48 15.38 -6.08
N LYS A 59 -14.61 16.03 -7.24
CA LYS A 59 -15.89 16.25 -7.88
C LYS A 59 -16.57 14.93 -8.28
N ASP A 60 -15.83 14.02 -8.88
CA ASP A 60 -16.34 12.70 -9.28
C ASP A 60 -16.82 11.91 -8.05
N LEU A 61 -16.11 12.01 -6.92
CA LEU A 61 -16.54 11.43 -5.63
C LEU A 61 -17.81 12.10 -5.12
N SER A 62 -17.89 13.43 -5.06
CA SER A 62 -19.09 14.12 -4.57
C SER A 62 -20.32 13.83 -5.44
N ASP A 63 -20.12 13.80 -6.76
CA ASP A 63 -21.17 13.48 -7.72
C ASP A 63 -21.63 12.02 -7.50
N TYR A 64 -20.70 11.08 -7.26
CA TYR A 64 -21.03 9.68 -6.96
C TYR A 64 -21.73 9.51 -5.60
N CYS A 65 -21.24 10.12 -4.52
CA CYS A 65 -21.85 10.01 -3.19
C CYS A 65 -23.29 10.55 -3.18
N SER A 66 -23.60 11.55 -4.01
CA SER A 66 -24.94 12.11 -4.17
C SER A 66 -25.93 11.14 -4.85
N THR A 67 -25.44 10.11 -5.53
CA THR A 67 -26.29 9.07 -6.15
C THR A 67 -26.57 7.88 -5.24
N LEU A 68 -25.90 7.80 -4.09
CA LEU A 68 -26.05 6.71 -3.13
C LEU A 68 -26.99 7.11 -1.99
N GLU A 69 -27.64 6.13 -1.38
CA GLU A 69 -28.47 6.29 -0.19
C GLU A 69 -28.04 5.32 0.91
N GLY A 70 -28.38 5.62 2.17
CA GLY A 70 -28.08 4.77 3.32
C GLY A 70 -26.59 4.74 3.72
N ASP A 71 -26.14 3.59 4.23
CA ASP A 71 -24.79 3.42 4.79
C ASP A 71 -23.67 3.58 3.75
N GLU A 72 -23.95 3.21 2.49
CA GLU A 72 -23.01 3.40 1.38
C GLU A 72 -22.77 4.88 1.09
N CYS A 73 -23.79 5.73 1.23
CA CYS A 73 -23.67 7.18 1.09
C CYS A 73 -22.78 7.75 2.19
N TYR A 74 -23.00 7.34 3.45
CA TYR A 74 -22.19 7.77 4.59
C TYR A 74 -20.71 7.38 4.41
N SER A 75 -20.46 6.12 4.06
CA SER A 75 -19.11 5.60 3.77
C SER A 75 -18.44 6.39 2.64
N CYS A 76 -19.16 6.66 1.55
CA CYS A 76 -18.67 7.45 0.42
C CYS A 76 -18.24 8.88 0.84
N TRP A 77 -19.08 9.59 1.59
CA TRP A 77 -18.75 10.92 2.11
C TRP A 77 -17.61 10.89 3.10
N GLN A 78 -17.48 9.83 3.90
CA GLN A 78 -16.33 9.65 4.76
C GLN A 78 -15.04 9.51 3.94
N ALA A 79 -15.03 8.72 2.86
CA ALA A 79 -13.87 8.63 1.96
C ALA A 79 -13.51 9.98 1.32
N TYR A 80 -14.52 10.80 0.98
CA TYR A 80 -14.30 12.16 0.48
C TYR A 80 -13.51 13.01 1.49
N PHE A 81 -13.87 12.97 2.79
CA PHE A 81 -13.12 13.67 3.83
C PHE A 81 -11.73 13.07 4.07
N GLU A 82 -11.59 11.75 4.01
CA GLU A 82 -10.30 11.07 4.12
C GLU A 82 -9.36 11.46 2.97
N LEU A 83 -9.87 11.66 1.75
CA LEU A 83 -9.08 12.21 0.63
C LEU A 83 -8.59 13.64 0.91
N LYS A 84 -9.45 14.48 1.49
CA LYS A 84 -9.09 15.86 1.88
C LYS A 84 -8.04 15.89 2.98
N ASP A 85 -8.12 14.97 3.94
CA ASP A 85 -7.13 14.88 4.99
C ASP A 85 -5.81 14.32 4.46
N LEU A 86 -5.85 13.33 3.56
CA LEU A 86 -4.67 12.83 2.86
C LEU A 86 -3.99 13.94 2.04
N GLN A 87 -4.76 14.87 1.46
CA GLN A 87 -4.24 16.07 0.78
C GLN A 87 -3.46 17.03 1.70
N LYS A 88 -3.78 17.05 2.99
CA LYS A 88 -3.04 17.84 3.98
C LYS A 88 -1.78 17.12 4.48
N GLU A 89 -1.86 15.80 4.62
CA GLU A 89 -0.81 14.99 5.24
C GLU A 89 0.30 14.55 4.26
N SER A 90 -0.03 14.36 2.98
CA SER A 90 0.87 13.77 1.98
C SER A 90 1.13 14.72 0.80
N PRO A 91 2.27 14.58 0.09
CA PRO A 91 2.57 15.43 -1.05
C PRO A 91 1.60 15.15 -2.21
N ARG A 92 1.18 16.20 -2.92
CA ARG A 92 0.18 16.13 -4.00
C ARG A 92 0.50 15.08 -5.07
N GLY A 93 1.77 14.93 -5.42
CA GLY A 93 2.18 13.96 -6.43
C GLY A 93 1.92 12.50 -6.05
N ASP A 94 1.88 12.16 -4.77
CA ASP A 94 1.64 10.79 -4.31
C ASP A 94 0.15 10.45 -4.41
N ILE A 95 -0.70 11.40 -4.07
CA ILE A 95 -2.16 11.32 -4.19
C ILE A 95 -2.57 11.23 -5.67
N GLU A 96 -1.94 12.01 -6.54
CA GLU A 96 -2.19 11.94 -7.98
C GLU A 96 -1.83 10.56 -8.54
N ARG A 97 -0.67 10.01 -8.16
CA ARG A 97 -0.28 8.65 -8.56
C ARG A 97 -1.27 7.61 -8.05
N LEU A 98 -1.74 7.77 -6.82
CA LEU A 98 -2.75 6.90 -6.23
C LEU A 98 -4.07 6.91 -7.03
N ILE A 99 -4.60 8.10 -7.33
CA ILE A 99 -5.83 8.28 -8.11
C ILE A 99 -5.68 7.65 -9.50
N ILE A 100 -4.54 7.87 -10.16
CA ILE A 100 -4.27 7.31 -11.51
C ILE A 100 -4.17 5.78 -11.46
N GLN A 101 -3.52 5.22 -10.43
CA GLN A 101 -3.32 3.78 -10.30
C GLN A 101 -4.63 3.03 -10.02
N ILE A 102 -5.49 3.60 -9.18
CA ILE A 102 -6.73 2.94 -8.75
C ILE A 102 -7.80 2.95 -9.84
N GLY A 103 -7.85 4.01 -10.66
CA GLY A 103 -8.67 4.03 -11.88
C GLY A 103 -10.15 3.73 -11.66
N GLY A 104 -10.82 4.42 -10.73
CA GLY A 104 -12.28 4.33 -10.55
C GLY A 104 -12.75 4.80 -9.17
N VAL A 105 -13.91 5.47 -9.11
CA VAL A 105 -14.44 6.08 -7.86
C VAL A 105 -14.77 5.05 -6.77
N LYS A 106 -15.43 3.93 -7.12
CA LYS A 106 -15.76 2.88 -6.13
C LYS A 106 -14.52 2.24 -5.50
N SER A 107 -13.52 1.96 -6.33
CA SER A 107 -12.24 1.41 -5.89
C SER A 107 -11.47 2.44 -5.05
N LEU A 108 -11.50 3.71 -5.46
CA LEU A 108 -10.87 4.81 -4.74
C LEU A 108 -11.45 4.98 -3.33
N ILE A 109 -12.77 4.90 -3.16
CA ILE A 109 -13.44 4.94 -1.84
C ILE A 109 -12.87 3.87 -0.90
N GLY A 110 -12.82 2.61 -1.36
CA GLY A 110 -12.28 1.51 -0.55
C GLY A 110 -10.78 1.69 -0.22
N CYS A 111 -9.98 2.15 -1.18
CA CYS A 111 -8.57 2.45 -0.94
C CYS A 111 -8.37 3.57 0.07
N LEU A 112 -9.18 4.63 0.02
CA LEU A 112 -9.10 5.75 0.96
C LEU A 112 -9.40 5.30 2.39
N HIS A 113 -10.44 4.49 2.59
CA HIS A 113 -10.72 3.88 3.89
C HIS A 113 -9.56 3.01 4.39
N GLY A 114 -8.95 2.22 3.51
CA GLY A 114 -7.79 1.41 3.85
C GLY A 114 -6.61 2.26 4.33
N ILE A 115 -6.29 3.33 3.61
CA ILE A 115 -5.20 4.26 3.96
C ILE A 115 -5.51 4.97 5.28
N ALA A 116 -6.73 5.45 5.46
CA ALA A 116 -7.16 6.11 6.69
C ALA A 116 -7.10 5.14 7.89
N ALA A 117 -7.48 3.88 7.72
CA ALA A 117 -7.34 2.86 8.75
C ALA A 117 -5.88 2.62 9.13
N ILE A 118 -4.97 2.56 8.15
CA ILE A 118 -3.51 2.45 8.37
C ILE A 118 -2.95 3.70 9.07
N HIS A 119 -3.40 4.90 8.71
CA HIS A 119 -3.00 6.14 9.37
C HIS A 119 -3.46 6.19 10.83
N LYS A 120 -4.70 5.77 11.10
CA LYS A 120 -5.27 5.67 12.46
C LYS A 120 -4.49 4.65 13.30
N SER A 121 -4.23 3.47 12.77
CA SER A 121 -3.46 2.44 13.50
C SER A 121 -2.02 2.85 13.72
N LYS A 122 -1.37 3.53 12.76
CA LYS A 122 -0.03 4.09 12.92
C LYS A 122 0.04 5.17 14.01
N LYS A 123 -0.94 6.06 14.07
CA LYS A 123 -1.03 7.11 15.11
C LYS A 123 -1.27 6.53 16.50
N ASN A 124 -2.04 5.45 16.60
CA ASN A 124 -2.28 4.76 17.86
C ASN A 124 -1.07 3.92 18.28
N GLY A 125 -0.39 3.27 17.33
CA GLY A 125 0.84 2.49 17.58
C GLY A 125 2.07 3.36 17.89
N SER A 126 2.14 4.60 17.40
CA SER A 126 3.23 5.53 17.73
C SER A 126 3.17 6.07 19.17
N ASN A 127 2.08 5.85 19.90
CA ASN A 127 1.99 6.13 21.34
C ASN A 127 2.30 4.90 22.22
N LEU A 128 2.68 3.76 21.62
CA LEU A 128 3.08 2.55 22.35
C LEU A 128 4.60 2.38 22.31
N GLY A 129 5.31 3.38 22.83
CA GLY A 129 6.73 3.26 23.13
C GLY A 129 6.94 2.62 24.50
N MET A 130 7.37 1.35 24.48
CA MET A 130 7.91 0.56 25.60
C MET A 130 7.07 0.42 26.87
N GLU A 131 6.43 -0.74 27.00
CA GLU A 131 6.48 -1.51 28.24
C GLU A 131 6.80 -2.95 27.84
N ILE A 132 8.08 -3.31 27.95
CA ILE A 132 8.53 -4.69 27.94
C ILE A 132 8.35 -5.14 29.39
N GLU A 133 7.25 -5.80 29.68
CA GLU A 133 7.20 -6.73 30.81
C GLU A 133 6.93 -8.13 30.25
N SER A 134 7.93 -8.96 30.54
CA SER A 134 8.05 -10.41 30.48
C SER A 134 6.83 -11.24 30.09
N GLU A 135 7.08 -12.11 29.11
CA GLU A 135 6.80 -13.56 29.12
C GLU A 135 5.45 -13.99 29.72
N ASP A 136 4.50 -14.28 28.85
CA ASP A 136 3.73 -15.52 28.90
C ASP A 136 3.06 -15.74 27.52
N GLU A 137 3.74 -16.55 26.69
CA GLU A 137 3.11 -17.22 25.57
C GLU A 137 2.06 -18.19 26.11
N GLN A 138 0.77 -17.83 26.03
CA GLN A 138 -0.35 -18.69 25.63
C GLN A 138 -1.64 -17.92 25.93
N ASN A 139 -2.33 -17.37 24.92
CA ASN A 139 -3.80 -17.23 24.88
C ASN A 139 -4.21 -16.43 23.63
N ARG A 140 -4.66 -17.13 22.58
CA ARG A 140 -5.33 -16.52 21.42
C ARG A 140 -6.81 -16.24 21.68
N CYS A 141 -7.16 -15.89 22.91
CA CYS A 141 -8.49 -15.40 23.25
C CYS A 141 -8.43 -13.87 23.30
N PRO A 142 -9.35 -13.13 22.65
CA PRO A 142 -9.47 -11.70 22.86
C PRO A 142 -9.65 -11.46 24.36
N ARG A 143 -8.74 -10.69 24.96
CA ARG A 143 -8.90 -10.23 26.35
C ARG A 143 -10.23 -9.47 26.38
N PRO A 144 -11.22 -9.88 27.20
CA PRO A 144 -12.40 -9.06 27.38
C PRO A 144 -11.91 -7.69 27.86
N ASP A 145 -12.47 -6.60 27.33
CA ASP A 145 -12.23 -5.23 27.79
C ASP A 145 -12.68 -5.11 29.25
N GLY A 146 -11.84 -5.59 30.16
CA GLY A 146 -12.00 -5.47 31.59
C GLY A 146 -10.85 -4.60 32.07
N LEU A 147 -11.18 -3.39 32.51
CA LEU A 147 -10.30 -2.59 33.35
C LEU A 147 -9.66 -3.51 34.40
N PRO A 148 -8.36 -3.35 34.75
CA PRO A 148 -7.78 -4.12 35.84
C PRO A 148 -8.68 -3.98 37.06
N LYS A 149 -9.03 -5.12 37.67
CA LYS A 149 -9.92 -5.17 38.84
C LYS A 149 -9.45 -4.11 39.84
N SER A 150 -10.39 -3.31 40.33
CA SER A 150 -10.05 -2.31 41.34
C SER A 150 -9.56 -2.98 42.62
N ALA A 151 -8.74 -2.27 43.41
CA ALA A 151 -8.24 -2.80 44.69
C ALA A 151 -9.37 -3.18 45.67
N GLU A 152 -10.55 -2.61 45.49
CA GLU A 152 -11.76 -2.90 46.28
C GLU A 152 -12.44 -4.19 45.81
N GLU A 153 -12.54 -4.43 44.50
CA GLU A 153 -13.11 -5.67 43.96
C GLU A 153 -12.24 -6.89 44.25
N MET A 154 -10.91 -6.73 44.30
CA MET A 154 -10.01 -7.84 44.62
C MET A 154 -10.12 -8.28 46.09
N MET A 155 -10.38 -7.35 47.02
CA MET A 155 -10.55 -7.69 48.43
C MET A 155 -11.92 -8.32 48.69
N GLU A 156 -12.98 -7.86 48.02
CA GLU A 156 -14.33 -8.43 48.14
C GLU A 156 -14.37 -9.88 47.62
N GLU A 157 -13.65 -10.17 46.53
CA GLU A 157 -13.56 -11.54 45.99
C GLU A 157 -12.76 -12.47 46.92
N GLU A 158 -11.74 -11.97 47.61
CA GLU A 158 -10.99 -12.73 48.62
C GLU A 158 -11.85 -13.02 49.85
N GLU A 159 -12.63 -12.03 50.30
CA GLU A 159 -13.52 -12.15 51.47
C GLU A 159 -14.76 -13.02 51.18
N ALA A 160 -15.28 -12.99 49.95
CA ALA A 160 -16.40 -13.82 49.51
C ALA A 160 -15.99 -15.29 49.25
N LYS A 161 -14.69 -15.61 49.29
CA LYS A 161 -14.21 -16.95 49.01
C LYS A 161 -14.44 -17.87 50.20
N MET A 162 -15.02 -19.04 49.94
CA MET A 162 -15.19 -20.06 50.97
C MET A 162 -13.83 -20.50 51.56
N PRO A 163 -13.75 -20.75 52.88
CA PRO A 163 -12.50 -21.10 53.54
C PRO A 163 -11.90 -22.35 52.92
N ASP A 164 -10.71 -22.19 52.34
CA ASP A 164 -9.98 -23.28 51.72
C ASP A 164 -9.54 -24.31 52.77
N SER A 165 -9.70 -25.60 52.45
CA SER A 165 -9.17 -26.70 53.25
C SER A 165 -7.63 -26.64 53.33
N SER A 166 -7.04 -27.23 54.38
CA SER A 166 -5.57 -27.28 54.55
C SER A 166 -4.85 -27.89 53.34
N TYR A 167 -5.48 -28.85 52.67
CA TYR A 167 -4.97 -29.49 51.47
C TYR A 167 -4.98 -28.54 50.27
N THR A 168 -6.09 -27.82 50.01
CA THR A 168 -6.21 -26.87 48.89
C THR A 168 -5.21 -25.72 48.98
N LYS A 169 -4.92 -25.22 50.19
CA LYS A 169 -3.89 -24.19 50.41
C LYS A 169 -2.50 -24.69 49.98
N LEU A 170 -2.17 -25.95 50.29
CA LEU A 170 -0.88 -26.55 49.94
C LEU A 170 -0.70 -26.69 48.42
N TYR A 171 -1.74 -27.09 47.68
CA TYR A 171 -1.67 -27.16 46.21
C TYR A 171 -1.45 -25.81 45.54
N ARG A 172 -2.11 -24.76 46.05
CA ARG A 172 -1.94 -23.39 45.51
C ARG A 172 -0.55 -22.84 45.80
N SER A 173 0.00 -23.07 47.00
CA SER A 173 1.36 -22.63 47.34
C SER A 173 2.46 -23.40 46.59
N MET A 174 2.19 -24.64 46.18
CA MET A 174 3.18 -25.51 45.54
C MET A 174 3.19 -25.47 44.01
N GLY A 175 2.36 -24.62 43.39
CA GLY A 175 2.58 -24.04 42.05
C GLY A 175 3.09 -24.97 40.94
N LYS A 176 2.70 -26.24 40.93
CA LYS A 176 2.97 -27.18 39.84
C LYS A 176 1.68 -27.93 39.56
N SER A 177 1.35 -27.99 38.29
CA SER A 177 0.18 -28.66 37.74
C SER A 177 -0.03 -30.04 38.39
N PRO A 178 -1.29 -30.45 38.64
CA PRO A 178 -1.56 -31.77 39.21
C PRO A 178 -0.89 -32.87 38.40
N ALA A 179 -0.45 -33.95 39.04
CA ALA A 179 0.28 -35.05 38.40
C ALA A 179 -0.46 -35.75 37.22
N TRP A 180 -1.73 -35.43 36.99
CA TRP A 180 -2.55 -35.93 35.88
C TRP A 180 -2.63 -34.96 34.69
N TYR A 181 -2.07 -33.76 34.79
CA TYR A 181 -2.03 -32.77 33.73
C TYR A 181 -0.62 -32.72 33.14
N SER A 182 -0.45 -33.22 31.90
CA SER A 182 0.79 -33.08 31.13
C SER A 182 0.60 -31.94 30.15
N GLU A 183 1.50 -30.96 30.17
CA GLU A 183 1.55 -29.93 29.15
C GLU A 183 1.88 -30.58 27.79
N VAL A 184 1.24 -30.08 26.73
CA VAL A 184 1.37 -30.63 25.37
C VAL A 184 2.71 -30.18 24.80
N PRO A 185 3.57 -31.08 24.28
CA PRO A 185 4.86 -30.68 23.71
C PRO A 185 4.71 -29.86 22.43
N ASP A 186 5.44 -28.75 22.36
CA ASP A 186 5.55 -27.93 21.16
C ASP A 186 6.29 -28.71 20.07
N HIS A 187 5.59 -29.01 18.97
CA HIS A 187 6.22 -29.62 17.80
C HIS A 187 6.62 -28.51 16.82
N GLU A 188 7.92 -28.27 16.71
CA GLU A 188 8.50 -27.44 15.65
C GLU A 188 8.22 -28.11 14.29
N THR A 189 7.71 -27.34 13.32
CA THR A 189 7.49 -27.82 11.95
C THR A 189 8.41 -27.05 11.00
N ASP A 190 9.28 -27.78 10.29
CA ASP A 190 10.14 -27.33 9.17
C ASP A 190 9.31 -27.09 7.89
#